data_AF-A0A9W8GQZ7-F1
#
_entry.id   AF-A0A9W8GQZ7-F1
#
_cell.length_a   1.000
_cell.length_b   1.000
_cell.length_c   1.000
_cell.angle_alpha   90.00
_cell.angle_beta   90.00
_cell.angle_gamma   90.00
#
_symmetry.space_group_name_H-M   'P 1'
#
loop_
_entity.id
_entity.type
_entity.pdbx_description
1 polymer ?
#
loop_
_entity_poly.entity_id
_entity_poly.type
_entity_poly.pdbx_seq_one_letter_code
_entity_poly.pdbx_strand_id
1 'polypeptide(L)'
;MAGSLRSDVPGAFSREFHLSSGGALHKISGWWVPFLHTVCAASAFLGALVIGLQLHYRKIVQNEHFGYPDEWFPSVSATIGDRYPGRNVFQLLIALTCPSRLLLHALWYVLLSRAAPGRAKALFFIGFLRTVTCGGWVYVTSSDDHDVHDVMMIAYMLLTLPYMILLLRNGDKSPFTHNAKVLAANRSRRKWVFLMFFGSIPPMIYFFISHKVHKVAGAYTSYAFFEWALIVFDVMFDSLAMVEFKALDLAVLPGKPEEQRE
;
A
#
# COMPACT_ATOMS: atom_id res chain seq x y z
N MET A 1 2.67 18.54 34.89
CA MET A 1 3.22 17.71 35.99
C MET A 1 3.29 16.27 35.50
N ALA A 2 4.49 15.76 35.27
CA ALA A 2 4.70 14.34 34.95
C ALA A 2 4.56 13.52 36.23
N GLY A 3 3.70 12.49 36.24
CA GLY A 3 3.53 11.60 37.38
C GLY A 3 4.46 10.39 37.25
N SER A 4 5.37 10.22 38.21
CA SER A 4 6.14 8.99 38.40
C SER A 4 5.27 8.01 39.21
N LEU A 5 5.11 6.78 38.72
CA LEU A 5 4.51 5.68 39.48
C LEU A 5 5.65 4.86 40.10
N ARG A 6 5.82 4.99 41.42
CA ARG A 6 6.69 4.11 42.22
C ARG A 6 5.91 2.89 42.66
N SER A 7 6.42 1.70 42.36
CA SER A 7 5.95 0.45 42.99
C SER A 7 6.81 0.17 44.22
N ASP A 8 6.26 0.35 45.41
CA ASP A 8 6.92 0.03 46.67
C ASP A 8 6.85 -1.49 46.93
N VAL A 9 7.70 -2.25 46.25
CA VAL A 9 7.96 -3.66 46.58
C VAL A 9 9.40 -3.78 47.08
N PRO A 10 9.64 -4.08 48.37
CA PRO A 10 10.99 -4.15 48.93
C PRO A 10 11.75 -5.33 48.32
N GLY A 11 12.73 -5.04 47.45
CA GLY A 11 13.62 -6.03 46.83
C GLY A 11 13.65 -6.03 45.30
N ALA A 12 12.73 -5.34 44.63
CA ALA A 12 12.75 -5.22 43.17
C ALA A 12 13.47 -3.93 42.75
N PHE A 13 14.47 -4.06 41.87
CA PHE A 13 15.18 -2.96 41.23
C PHE A 13 14.17 -1.97 40.63
N SER A 14 13.87 -0.86 41.33
CA SER A 14 12.89 0.14 40.89
C SER A 14 13.35 0.79 39.57
N ARG A 15 12.85 0.28 38.43
CA ARG A 15 12.98 0.98 37.16
C ARG A 15 11.90 2.04 37.09
N GLU A 16 12.30 3.29 37.34
CA GLU A 16 11.43 4.45 37.14
C GLU A 16 11.20 4.64 35.63
N PHE A 17 9.99 4.33 35.17
CA PHE A 17 9.60 4.58 33.79
C PHE A 17 9.07 6.00 33.66
N HIS A 18 9.76 6.83 32.86
CA HIS A 18 9.27 8.15 32.51
C HIS A 18 8.04 8.04 31.61
N LEU A 19 6.87 8.38 32.16
CA LEU A 19 5.60 8.37 31.43
C LEU A 19 5.41 9.69 30.67
N SER A 20 4.99 9.60 29.41
CA SER A 20 4.44 10.71 28.64
C SER A 20 3.14 11.23 29.26
N SER A 21 2.77 12.49 28.99
CA SER A 21 1.46 13.05 29.34
C SER A 21 0.32 12.10 28.91
N GLY A 22 -0.37 11.52 29.90
CA GLY A 22 -1.41 10.50 29.72
C GLY A 22 -1.06 9.08 30.17
N GLY A 23 0.08 8.85 30.81
CA GLY A 23 0.41 7.55 31.43
C GLY A 23 0.92 6.47 30.46
N ALA A 24 1.32 6.86 29.25
CA ALA A 24 1.96 5.97 28.27
C ALA A 24 3.48 6.03 28.41
N LEU A 25 4.18 4.90 28.25
CA LEU A 25 5.65 4.87 28.19
C LEU A 25 6.16 5.60 26.94
N HIS A 26 5.56 5.31 25.79
CA HIS A 26 5.92 5.94 24.51
C HIS A 26 4.68 6.15 23.63
N LYS A 27 4.68 7.24 22.87
CA LYS A 27 3.65 7.56 21.86
C LYS A 27 4.30 7.70 20.49
N ILE A 28 3.72 7.05 19.49
CA ILE A 28 4.16 7.11 18.09
C ILE A 28 2.94 7.50 17.25
N SER A 29 3.09 8.51 16.38
CA SER A 29 2.00 8.88 15.48
C SER A 29 1.69 7.76 14.49
N GLY A 30 0.40 7.46 14.31
CA GLY A 30 -0.09 6.52 13.29
C GLY A 30 0.27 6.92 11.87
N TRP A 31 0.66 8.19 11.63
CA TRP A 31 1.14 8.69 10.34
C TRP A 31 2.28 7.86 9.75
N TRP A 32 3.16 7.31 10.60
CA TRP A 32 4.31 6.51 10.16
C TRP A 32 3.91 5.24 9.39
N VAL A 33 2.71 4.71 9.61
CA VAL A 33 2.26 3.47 8.98
C VAL A 33 2.04 3.64 7.47
N PRO A 34 1.13 4.52 7.00
CA PRO A 34 0.98 4.80 5.57
C PRO A 34 2.22 5.44 4.95
N PHE A 35 3.01 6.20 5.72
CA PHE A 35 4.28 6.75 5.23
C PHE A 35 5.27 5.63 4.87
N LEU A 36 5.53 4.69 5.79
CA LEU A 36 6.46 3.58 5.55
C LEU A 36 5.98 2.70 4.38
N HIS A 37 4.66 2.41 4.33
CA HIS A 37 4.05 1.72 3.18
C HIS A 37 4.36 2.44 1.86
N THR A 38 4.11 3.75 1.81
CA THR A 38 4.30 4.56 0.60
C THR A 38 5.76 4.58 0.16
N VAL A 39 6.69 4.81 1.10
CA VAL A 39 8.12 4.89 0.81
C VAL A 39 8.66 3.53 0.36
N CYS A 40 8.34 2.43 1.04
CA CYS A 40 8.79 1.10 0.65
C CYS A 40 8.24 0.69 -0.72
N ALA A 41 6.94 0.92 -0.97
CA ALA A 41 6.31 0.60 -2.24
C ALA A 41 6.92 1.42 -3.39
N ALA A 42 7.03 2.74 -3.22
CA ALA A 42 7.63 3.61 -4.23
C ALA A 42 9.10 3.24 -4.51
N SER A 43 9.87 2.93 -3.47
CA SER A 43 11.27 2.51 -3.61
C SER A 43 11.40 1.18 -4.33
N ALA A 44 10.46 0.24 -4.11
CA ALA A 44 10.45 -1.03 -4.82
C ALA A 44 10.28 -0.82 -6.33
N PHE A 45 9.22 -0.14 -6.75
CA PHE A 45 8.91 0.10 -8.16
C PHE A 45 9.95 0.98 -8.86
N LEU A 46 10.37 2.08 -8.22
CA LEU A 46 11.37 2.98 -8.81
C LEU A 46 12.76 2.31 -8.85
N GLY A 47 13.14 1.58 -7.81
CA GLY A 47 14.40 0.84 -7.78
C GLY A 47 14.47 -0.21 -8.89
N ALA A 48 13.38 -0.97 -9.08
CA ALA A 48 13.26 -1.93 -10.18
C ALA A 48 13.39 -1.26 -11.55
N LEU A 49 12.70 -0.13 -11.75
CA LEU A 49 12.75 0.64 -13.00
C LEU A 49 14.16 1.15 -13.29
N VAL A 50 14.81 1.80 -12.32
CA VAL A 50 16.18 2.34 -12.51
C VAL A 50 17.15 1.22 -12.86
N ILE A 51 17.14 0.11 -12.11
CA ILE A 51 18.02 -1.04 -12.37
C ILE A 51 17.72 -1.67 -13.73
N GLY A 52 16.44 -1.82 -14.07
CA GLY A 52 15.99 -2.35 -15.34
C GLY A 52 16.45 -1.49 -16.52
N LEU A 53 16.27 -0.19 -16.45
CA LEU A 53 16.70 0.76 -17.49
C LEU A 53 18.22 0.79 -17.63
N GLN A 54 18.99 0.65 -16.54
CA GLN A 54 20.45 0.69 -16.61
C GLN A 54 21.07 -0.61 -17.15
N LEU A 55 20.56 -1.77 -16.73
CA LEU A 55 21.19 -3.05 -17.00
C LEU A 55 20.53 -3.83 -18.14
N HIS A 56 19.24 -3.60 -18.39
CA HIS A 56 18.43 -4.46 -19.24
C HIS A 56 17.52 -3.71 -20.22
N TYR A 57 17.75 -2.41 -20.47
CA TYR A 57 16.87 -1.55 -21.26
C TYR A 57 16.26 -2.24 -22.49
N ARG A 58 17.11 -2.69 -23.42
CA ARG A 58 16.67 -3.32 -24.69
C ARG A 58 15.83 -4.57 -24.49
N LYS A 59 16.01 -5.27 -23.37
CA LYS A 59 15.32 -6.53 -23.07
C LYS A 59 13.97 -6.29 -22.39
N ILE A 60 13.85 -5.26 -21.55
CA ILE A 60 12.61 -4.98 -20.81
C ILE A 60 11.61 -4.14 -21.61
N VAL A 61 12.06 -3.46 -22.67
CA VAL A 61 11.18 -2.77 -23.63
C VAL A 61 10.74 -3.66 -24.79
N GLN A 62 11.28 -4.87 -24.90
CA GLN A 62 10.94 -5.80 -25.97
C GLN A 62 9.66 -6.56 -25.62
N ASN A 63 8.71 -6.59 -26.55
CA ASN A 63 7.52 -7.43 -26.48
C ASN A 63 7.64 -8.62 -27.48
N GLU A 64 6.57 -9.39 -27.66
CA GLU A 64 6.53 -10.58 -28.53
C GLU A 64 6.76 -10.29 -30.02
N HIS A 65 6.58 -9.04 -30.46
CA HIS A 65 6.55 -8.65 -31.88
C HIS A 65 7.54 -7.54 -32.22
N PHE A 66 7.76 -6.61 -31.29
CA PHE A 66 8.55 -5.40 -31.47
C PHE A 66 9.52 -5.18 -30.31
N GLY A 67 10.54 -4.37 -30.56
CA GLY A 67 11.43 -3.84 -29.53
C GLY A 67 11.85 -2.44 -29.90
N TYR A 68 12.91 -1.94 -29.28
CA TYR A 68 13.45 -0.63 -29.62
C TYR A 68 13.85 -0.56 -31.10
N PRO A 69 13.49 0.51 -31.86
CA PRO A 69 13.02 1.81 -31.37
C PRO A 69 11.51 1.98 -31.23
N ASP A 70 10.71 1.07 -31.77
CA ASP A 70 9.25 1.19 -31.75
C ASP A 70 8.71 1.12 -30.32
N GLU A 71 9.29 0.22 -29.52
CA GLU A 71 9.00 0.10 -28.10
C GLU A 71 10.17 0.59 -27.26
N TRP A 72 9.91 1.59 -26.41
CA TRP A 72 10.97 2.34 -25.75
C TRP A 72 10.73 2.59 -24.26
N PHE A 73 9.56 2.23 -23.73
CA PHE A 73 9.27 2.25 -22.30
C PHE A 73 8.74 0.89 -21.81
N PRO A 74 9.27 0.34 -20.70
CA PRO A 74 8.95 -1.02 -20.27
C PRO A 74 7.64 -1.09 -19.48
N SER A 75 6.91 -2.19 -19.64
CA SER A 75 5.76 -2.53 -18.79
C SER A 75 6.16 -2.74 -17.34
N VAL A 76 5.19 -2.66 -16.42
CA VAL A 76 5.43 -2.92 -15.00
C VAL A 76 5.90 -4.37 -14.81
N SER A 77 5.23 -5.34 -15.43
CA SER A 77 5.57 -6.76 -15.31
C SER A 77 6.98 -7.09 -15.82
N ALA A 78 7.39 -6.53 -16.97
CA ALA A 78 8.75 -6.73 -17.50
C ALA A 78 9.82 -6.11 -16.58
N THR A 79 9.49 -4.97 -15.96
CA THR A 79 10.42 -4.26 -15.08
C THR A 79 10.69 -5.01 -13.78
N ILE A 80 9.65 -5.58 -13.17
CA ILE A 80 9.75 -6.20 -11.84
C ILE A 80 10.03 -7.70 -11.88
N GLY A 81 9.74 -8.37 -13.01
CA GLY A 81 9.66 -9.83 -13.08
C GLY A 81 10.80 -10.52 -13.82
N ASP A 82 11.38 -9.86 -14.82
CA ASP A 82 12.11 -10.62 -15.85
C ASP A 82 13.55 -10.97 -15.47
N ARG A 83 14.26 -10.09 -14.74
CA ARG A 83 15.73 -10.16 -14.69
C ARG A 83 16.37 -9.81 -13.36
N TYR A 84 17.39 -10.58 -13.02
CA TYR A 84 18.36 -10.25 -11.97
C TYR A 84 19.22 -9.04 -12.37
N PRO A 85 19.56 -8.11 -11.46
CA PRO A 85 19.16 -8.05 -10.05
C PRO A 85 17.85 -7.28 -9.79
N GLY A 86 17.25 -6.65 -10.81
CA GLY A 86 16.06 -5.81 -10.66
C GLY A 86 14.89 -6.51 -9.97
N ARG A 87 14.59 -7.75 -10.37
CA ARG A 87 13.58 -8.62 -9.75
C ARG A 87 13.82 -8.80 -8.25
N ASN A 88 15.04 -9.13 -7.85
CA ASN A 88 15.36 -9.43 -6.45
C ASN A 88 15.27 -8.18 -5.57
N VAL A 89 15.76 -7.04 -6.09
CA VAL A 89 15.66 -5.76 -5.40
C VAL A 89 14.19 -5.36 -5.22
N PHE A 90 13.38 -5.52 -6.27
CA PHE A 90 11.94 -5.28 -6.19
C PHE A 90 11.29 -6.17 -5.11
N GLN A 91 11.50 -7.48 -5.19
CA GLN A 91 10.91 -8.46 -4.27
C GLN A 91 11.30 -8.20 -2.82
N LEU A 92 12.55 -7.85 -2.54
CA LEU A 92 12.99 -7.48 -1.19
C LEU A 92 12.27 -6.23 -0.68
N LEU A 93 12.24 -5.16 -1.47
CA LEU A 93 11.64 -3.88 -1.05
C LEU A 93 10.11 -3.96 -0.93
N ILE A 94 9.44 -4.71 -1.80
CA ILE A 94 8.00 -4.93 -1.70
C ILE A 94 7.66 -5.83 -0.49
N ALA A 95 8.54 -6.78 -0.12
CA ALA A 95 8.38 -7.54 1.13
C ALA A 95 8.36 -6.62 2.37
N LEU A 96 9.26 -5.63 2.40
CA LEU A 96 9.32 -4.64 3.49
C LEU A 96 8.08 -3.75 3.57
N THR A 97 7.29 -3.67 2.49
CA THR A 97 6.00 -2.97 2.48
C THR A 97 4.92 -3.75 3.25
N CYS A 98 5.00 -5.08 3.28
CA CYS A 98 3.95 -5.95 3.82
C CYS A 98 3.57 -5.64 5.30
N PRO A 99 4.51 -5.49 6.25
CA PRO A 99 4.16 -5.19 7.65
C PRO A 99 3.36 -3.90 7.79
N SER A 100 3.81 -2.83 7.14
CA SER A 100 3.12 -1.54 7.15
C SER A 100 1.73 -1.60 6.49
N ARG A 101 1.58 -2.42 5.43
CA ARG A 101 0.31 -2.63 4.73
C ARG A 101 -0.71 -3.39 5.59
N LEU A 102 -0.28 -4.46 6.26
CA LEU A 102 -1.14 -5.22 7.16
C LEU A 102 -1.55 -4.38 8.37
N LEU A 103 -0.60 -3.62 8.93
CA LEU A 103 -0.89 -2.69 10.02
C LEU A 103 -1.87 -1.58 9.58
N LEU A 104 -1.75 -1.07 8.35
CA LEU A 104 -2.70 -0.10 7.79
C LEU A 104 -4.13 -0.65 7.78
N HIS A 105 -4.33 -1.89 7.32
CA HIS A 105 -5.66 -2.53 7.33
C HIS A 105 -6.16 -2.79 8.76
N ALA A 106 -5.28 -3.23 9.66
CA ALA A 106 -5.62 -3.45 11.06
C ALA A 106 -6.04 -2.15 11.77
N LEU A 107 -5.34 -1.04 11.51
CA LEU A 107 -5.71 0.27 12.04
C LEU A 107 -7.06 0.69 11.50
N TRP A 108 -7.31 0.59 10.20
CA TRP A 108 -8.64 0.85 9.65
C TRP A 108 -9.75 0.01 10.29
N TYR A 109 -9.50 -1.27 10.57
CA TYR A 109 -10.43 -2.14 11.30
C TYR A 109 -10.72 -1.60 12.70
N VAL A 110 -9.68 -1.33 13.50
CA VAL A 110 -9.81 -0.82 14.87
C VAL A 110 -10.60 0.49 14.87
N LEU A 111 -10.28 1.39 13.94
CA LEU A 111 -10.91 2.71 13.83
C LEU A 111 -12.39 2.65 13.50
N LEU A 112 -12.81 1.71 12.65
CA LEU A 112 -14.19 1.57 12.20
C LEU A 112 -15.00 0.61 13.07
N SER A 113 -14.35 -0.23 13.88
CA SER A 113 -14.99 -1.33 14.63
C SER A 113 -16.18 -0.89 15.48
N ARG A 114 -16.10 0.29 16.11
CA ARG A 114 -17.17 0.84 16.95
C ARG A 114 -18.29 1.51 16.16
N ALA A 115 -17.93 2.28 15.13
CA ALA A 115 -18.89 3.10 14.39
C ALA A 115 -19.61 2.32 13.26
N ALA A 116 -18.95 1.31 12.70
CA ALA A 116 -19.47 0.53 11.57
C ALA A 116 -18.78 -0.85 11.47
N PRO A 117 -19.13 -1.79 12.37
CA PRO A 117 -18.44 -3.08 12.48
C PRO A 117 -18.47 -3.90 11.17
N GLY A 118 -19.58 -3.87 10.42
CA GLY A 118 -19.68 -4.56 9.13
C GLY A 118 -18.71 -4.00 8.08
N ARG A 119 -18.60 -2.67 7.98
CA ARG A 119 -17.64 -2.01 7.07
C ARG A 119 -16.20 -2.22 7.52
N ALA A 120 -15.93 -2.21 8.82
CA ALA A 120 -14.61 -2.47 9.38
C ALA A 120 -14.11 -3.86 8.96
N LYS A 121 -14.94 -4.89 9.16
CA LYS A 121 -14.63 -6.27 8.74
C LYS A 121 -14.42 -6.36 7.23
N ALA A 122 -15.33 -5.80 6.44
CA ALA A 122 -15.22 -5.84 4.98
C ALA A 122 -13.92 -5.18 4.49
N LEU A 123 -13.58 -3.99 5.01
CA LEU A 123 -12.38 -3.27 4.63
C LEU A 123 -11.11 -4.06 5.00
N PHE A 124 -11.08 -4.67 6.18
CA PHE A 124 -9.97 -5.52 6.62
C PHE A 124 -9.78 -6.74 5.72
N PHE A 125 -10.83 -7.53 5.49
CA PHE A 125 -10.75 -8.75 4.69
C PHE A 125 -10.44 -8.47 3.22
N ILE A 126 -11.07 -7.46 2.63
CA ILE A 126 -10.77 -7.06 1.25
C ILE A 126 -9.34 -6.52 1.15
N GLY A 127 -8.90 -5.70 2.11
CA GLY A 127 -7.51 -5.21 2.16
C GLY A 127 -6.48 -6.31 2.34
N PHE A 128 -6.78 -7.30 3.18
CA PHE A 128 -5.96 -8.49 3.38
C PHE A 128 -5.87 -9.32 2.10
N LEU A 129 -7.01 -9.64 1.47
CA LEU A 129 -7.03 -10.40 0.23
C LEU A 129 -6.31 -9.66 -0.90
N ARG A 130 -6.48 -8.34 -1.00
CA ARG A 130 -5.72 -7.46 -1.91
C ARG A 130 -4.22 -7.51 -1.62
N THR A 131 -3.79 -7.72 -0.36
CA THR A 131 -2.38 -7.87 -0.02
C THR A 131 -1.84 -9.24 -0.42
N VAL A 132 -2.64 -10.30 -0.26
CA VAL A 132 -2.29 -11.66 -0.71
C VAL A 132 -2.19 -11.73 -2.22
N THR A 133 -3.18 -11.21 -2.96
CA THR A 133 -3.15 -11.20 -4.44
C THR A 133 -2.02 -10.32 -4.97
N CYS A 134 -1.67 -9.23 -4.26
CA CYS A 134 -0.46 -8.46 -4.56
C CYS A 134 0.79 -9.34 -4.47
N GLY A 135 0.95 -10.06 -3.36
CA GLY A 135 2.01 -11.07 -3.22
C GLY A 135 2.02 -12.10 -4.36
N GLY A 136 0.83 -12.54 -4.79
CA GLY A 136 0.67 -13.45 -5.92
C GLY A 136 1.35 -12.96 -7.20
N TRP A 137 0.97 -11.79 -7.72
CA TRP A 137 1.48 -11.30 -9.01
C TRP A 137 2.91 -10.73 -8.93
N VAL A 138 3.38 -10.29 -7.75
CA VAL A 138 4.76 -9.78 -7.58
C VAL A 138 5.81 -10.88 -7.38
N TYR A 139 5.44 -12.02 -6.80
CA TYR A 139 6.36 -13.14 -6.58
C TYR A 139 6.24 -14.23 -7.63
N VAL A 140 5.03 -14.48 -8.17
CA VAL A 140 4.84 -15.27 -9.38
C VAL A 140 4.88 -14.29 -10.55
N THR A 141 6.08 -14.15 -11.12
CA THR A 141 6.33 -13.17 -12.17
C THR A 141 5.75 -13.66 -13.49
N SER A 142 5.45 -12.73 -14.42
CA SER A 142 4.98 -13.07 -15.77
C SER A 142 5.95 -13.96 -16.55
N SER A 143 7.24 -13.92 -16.18
CA SER A 143 8.28 -14.79 -16.73
C SER A 143 8.28 -16.21 -16.13
N ASP A 144 7.73 -16.42 -14.92
CA ASP A 144 7.67 -17.74 -14.28
C ASP A 144 6.39 -18.50 -14.66
N ASP A 145 5.23 -17.84 -14.52
CA ASP A 145 3.91 -18.40 -14.85
C ASP A 145 2.96 -17.24 -15.19
N HIS A 146 2.68 -17.06 -16.47
CA HIS A 146 1.88 -15.96 -16.98
C HIS A 146 0.41 -16.05 -16.54
N ASP A 147 -0.15 -17.25 -16.46
CA ASP A 147 -1.57 -17.44 -16.15
C ASP A 147 -1.85 -17.12 -14.67
N VAL A 148 -1.01 -17.64 -13.77
CA VAL A 148 -1.13 -17.33 -12.34
C VAL A 148 -0.87 -15.85 -12.06
N HIS A 149 0.13 -15.26 -12.73
CA HIS A 149 0.43 -13.84 -12.64
C HIS A 149 -0.80 -12.98 -13.00
N ASP A 150 -1.41 -13.22 -14.16
CA ASP A 150 -2.55 -12.46 -14.64
C ASP A 150 -3.79 -12.64 -13.76
N VAL A 151 -4.09 -13.86 -13.33
CA VAL A 151 -5.23 -14.13 -12.43
C VAL A 151 -5.06 -13.35 -11.11
N MET A 152 -3.85 -13.35 -10.53
CA MET A 152 -3.58 -12.62 -9.28
C MET A 152 -3.62 -11.10 -9.48
N MET A 153 -3.14 -10.60 -10.61
CA MET A 153 -3.21 -9.18 -10.96
C MET A 153 -4.66 -8.72 -11.18
N ILE A 154 -5.47 -9.48 -11.93
CA ILE A 154 -6.90 -9.19 -12.14
C ILE A 154 -7.66 -9.24 -10.81
N ALA A 155 -7.41 -10.26 -9.98
CA ALA A 155 -8.00 -10.36 -8.65
C ALA A 155 -7.63 -9.13 -7.79
N TYR A 156 -6.37 -8.69 -7.83
CA TYR A 156 -5.93 -7.45 -7.18
C TYR A 156 -6.73 -6.22 -7.64
N MET A 157 -6.88 -6.03 -8.95
CA MET A 157 -7.64 -4.91 -9.51
C MET A 157 -9.13 -4.97 -9.12
N LEU A 158 -9.75 -6.14 -9.19
CA LEU A 158 -11.14 -6.34 -8.80
C LEU A 158 -11.38 -6.07 -7.31
N LEU A 159 -10.44 -6.45 -6.44
CA LEU A 159 -10.50 -6.16 -5.00
C LEU A 159 -10.21 -4.69 -4.67
N THR A 160 -9.47 -4.01 -5.53
CA THR A 160 -9.15 -2.58 -5.36
C THR A 160 -10.40 -1.71 -5.47
N LEU A 161 -11.35 -2.07 -6.33
CA LEU A 161 -12.62 -1.34 -6.48
C LEU A 161 -13.44 -1.25 -5.18
N PRO A 162 -13.87 -2.36 -4.56
CA PRO A 162 -14.61 -2.30 -3.31
C PRO A 162 -13.77 -1.74 -2.16
N TYR A 163 -12.45 -1.96 -2.15
CA TYR A 163 -11.55 -1.37 -1.15
C TYR A 163 -11.58 0.16 -1.17
N MET A 164 -11.35 0.76 -2.34
CA MET A 164 -11.34 2.22 -2.49
C MET A 164 -12.72 2.83 -2.24
N ILE A 165 -13.80 2.17 -2.69
CA ILE A 165 -15.18 2.60 -2.41
C ILE A 165 -15.47 2.62 -0.91
N LEU A 166 -15.06 1.58 -0.17
CA LEU A 166 -15.26 1.51 1.27
C LEU A 166 -14.53 2.67 1.98
N LEU A 167 -13.28 2.95 1.60
CA LEU A 167 -12.53 4.09 2.16
C LEU A 167 -13.14 5.45 1.80
N LEU A 168 -13.63 5.63 0.57
CA LEU A 168 -14.33 6.86 0.16
C LEU A 168 -15.61 7.12 0.96
N ARG A 169 -16.32 6.05 1.35
CA ARG A 169 -17.50 6.13 2.22
C ARG A 169 -17.15 6.41 3.68
N ASN A 170 -15.92 6.13 4.09
CA ASN A 170 -15.44 6.39 5.45
C ASN A 170 -14.97 7.84 5.65
N GLY A 171 -14.59 8.54 4.58
CA GLY A 171 -13.96 9.87 4.64
C GLY A 171 -14.81 11.02 5.24
N ASP A 172 -16.14 10.87 5.32
CA ASP A 172 -17.03 11.94 5.81
C ASP A 172 -17.28 11.91 7.32
N LYS A 173 -16.96 10.81 8.00
CA LYS A 173 -17.33 10.58 9.42
C LYS A 173 -16.16 10.03 10.22
N SER A 174 -14.96 10.51 9.95
CA SER A 174 -13.81 10.19 10.79
C SER A 174 -14.04 10.75 12.19
N PRO A 175 -14.12 9.92 13.26
CA PRO A 175 -14.18 10.38 14.65
C PRO A 175 -12.98 11.24 15.09
N PHE A 176 -11.97 11.41 14.24
CA PHE A 176 -10.60 11.67 14.67
C PHE A 176 -10.05 13.04 14.25
N THR A 177 -10.73 13.78 13.38
CA THR A 177 -10.29 15.14 13.04
C THR A 177 -11.46 16.10 13.16
N HIS A 178 -11.38 17.01 14.13
CA HIS A 178 -12.35 18.09 14.30
C HIS A 178 -12.32 19.13 13.16
N ASN A 179 -11.34 19.02 12.25
CA ASN A 179 -11.24 19.89 11.08
C ASN A 179 -11.95 19.27 9.86
N ALA A 180 -13.24 19.57 9.75
CA ALA A 180 -14.09 19.13 8.64
C ALA A 180 -13.55 19.54 7.25
N LYS A 181 -12.86 20.70 7.14
CA LYS A 181 -12.30 21.17 5.86
C LYS A 181 -11.18 20.25 5.36
N VAL A 182 -10.31 19.79 6.27
CA VAL A 182 -9.21 18.87 5.94
C VAL A 182 -9.73 17.51 5.49
N LEU A 183 -10.76 16.99 6.18
CA LEU A 183 -11.39 15.71 5.82
C LEU A 183 -12.10 15.78 4.45
N ALA A 184 -12.85 16.86 4.20
CA ALA A 184 -13.51 17.08 2.91
C ALA A 184 -12.49 17.20 1.76
N ALA A 185 -11.39 17.93 1.97
CA ALA A 185 -10.31 18.03 1.00
C ALA A 185 -9.65 16.67 0.73
N ASN A 186 -9.36 15.88 1.78
CA ASN A 186 -8.77 14.55 1.64
C ASN A 186 -9.70 13.59 0.89
N ARG A 187 -11.00 13.62 1.19
CA ARG A 187 -12.01 12.84 0.46
C ARG A 187 -12.08 13.23 -1.02
N SER A 188 -12.03 14.53 -1.33
CA SER A 188 -12.00 15.00 -2.72
C SER A 188 -10.75 14.48 -3.45
N ARG A 189 -9.57 14.52 -2.81
CA ARG A 189 -8.35 13.90 -3.34
C ARG A 189 -8.52 12.41 -3.58
N ARG A 190 -9.01 11.63 -2.60
CA ARG A 190 -9.30 10.19 -2.78
C ARG A 190 -10.24 9.95 -3.96
N LYS A 191 -11.27 10.79 -4.12
CA LYS A 191 -12.24 10.67 -5.22
C LYS A 191 -11.57 10.88 -6.58
N TRP A 192 -10.72 11.91 -6.70
CA TRP A 192 -9.96 12.15 -7.92
C TRP A 192 -9.00 11.01 -8.22
N VAL A 193 -8.24 10.53 -7.24
CA VAL A 193 -7.33 9.39 -7.44
C VAL A 193 -8.08 8.13 -7.86
N PHE A 194 -9.23 7.85 -7.23
CA PHE A 194 -10.13 6.76 -7.61
C PHE A 194 -10.58 6.89 -9.08
N LEU A 195 -11.04 8.09 -9.48
CA LEU A 195 -11.47 8.34 -10.85
C LEU A 195 -10.32 8.20 -11.86
N MET A 196 -9.11 8.64 -11.52
CA MET A 196 -7.94 8.51 -12.37
C MET A 196 -7.48 7.05 -12.49
N PHE A 197 -7.52 6.28 -11.40
CA PHE A 197 -7.22 4.84 -11.40
C PHE A 197 -8.18 4.10 -12.34
N PHE A 198 -9.49 4.18 -12.09
CA PHE A 198 -10.47 3.45 -12.91
C PHE A 198 -10.65 4.04 -14.30
N GLY A 199 -10.43 5.35 -14.48
CA GLY A 199 -10.43 6.01 -15.78
C GLY A 199 -9.24 5.63 -16.67
N SER A 200 -8.14 5.18 -16.07
CA SER A 200 -6.97 4.69 -16.81
C SER A 200 -7.11 3.25 -17.31
N ILE A 201 -8.05 2.47 -16.75
CA ILE A 201 -8.25 1.07 -17.14
C ILE A 201 -8.77 0.91 -18.58
N PRO A 202 -9.83 1.63 -19.04
CA PRO A 202 -10.30 1.50 -20.42
C PRO A 202 -9.23 1.77 -21.50
N PRO A 203 -8.45 2.88 -21.45
CA PRO A 203 -7.39 3.09 -22.44
C PRO A 203 -6.27 2.06 -22.29
N MET A 204 -5.95 1.60 -21.06
CA MET A 204 -5.00 0.50 -20.86
C MET A 204 -5.43 -0.76 -21.60
N ILE A 205 -6.70 -1.19 -21.45
CA ILE A 205 -7.24 -2.36 -22.15
C ILE A 205 -7.22 -2.17 -23.67
N TYR A 206 -7.56 -0.98 -24.16
CA TYR A 206 -7.50 -0.66 -25.58
C TYR A 206 -6.07 -0.83 -26.16
N PHE A 207 -5.06 -0.29 -25.48
CA PHE A 207 -3.67 -0.46 -25.89
C PHE A 207 -3.16 -1.89 -25.65
N PHE A 208 -3.71 -2.61 -24.67
CA PHE A 208 -3.43 -4.04 -24.46
C PHE A 208 -3.81 -4.86 -25.69
N ILE A 209 -5.06 -4.71 -26.14
CA ILE A 209 -5.57 -5.39 -27.34
C ILE A 209 -4.80 -4.96 -28.59
N SER A 210 -4.46 -3.66 -28.69
CA SER A 210 -3.73 -3.13 -29.85
C SER A 210 -2.33 -3.74 -30.00
N HIS A 211 -1.62 -3.99 -28.90
CA HIS A 211 -0.30 -4.63 -28.98
C HIS A 211 -0.37 -6.15 -29.09
N LYS A 212 -1.29 -6.83 -28.38
CA LYS A 212 -1.41 -8.30 -28.41
C LYS A 212 -2.11 -8.85 -29.65
N VAL A 213 -3.21 -8.24 -30.06
CA VAL A 213 -4.08 -8.77 -31.13
C VAL A 213 -3.79 -8.05 -32.45
N HIS A 214 -3.81 -6.71 -32.45
CA HIS A 214 -3.62 -5.94 -33.68
C HIS A 214 -2.14 -5.72 -34.05
N LYS A 215 -1.21 -6.04 -33.14
CA LYS A 215 0.25 -5.99 -33.37
C LYS A 215 0.70 -4.61 -33.89
N VAL A 216 0.20 -3.55 -33.25
CA VAL A 216 0.56 -2.17 -33.59
C VAL A 216 1.85 -1.77 -32.89
N ALA A 217 2.84 -1.32 -33.65
CA ALA A 217 4.10 -0.80 -33.12
C ALA A 217 3.87 0.43 -32.20
N GLY A 218 4.49 0.45 -31.02
CA GLY A 218 4.37 1.52 -30.02
C GLY A 218 3.14 1.43 -29.11
N ALA A 219 2.23 0.48 -29.38
CA ALA A 219 1.06 0.26 -28.55
C ALA A 219 1.44 -0.34 -27.18
N TYR A 220 2.51 -1.12 -27.09
CA TYR A 220 2.98 -1.67 -25.82
C TYR A 220 3.55 -0.58 -24.91
N THR A 221 4.30 0.38 -25.46
CA THR A 221 4.79 1.55 -24.72
C THR A 221 3.63 2.39 -24.17
N SER A 222 2.60 2.62 -24.99
CA SER A 222 1.40 3.34 -24.54
C SER A 222 0.66 2.58 -23.44
N TYR A 223 0.52 1.27 -23.57
CA TYR A 223 -0.02 0.37 -22.55
C TYR A 223 0.78 0.47 -21.24
N ALA A 224 2.12 0.40 -21.31
CA ALA A 224 3.01 0.45 -20.16
C ALA A 224 2.81 1.74 -19.35
N PHE A 225 2.62 2.90 -19.99
CA PHE A 225 2.34 4.15 -19.26
C PHE A 225 1.08 4.07 -18.40
N PHE A 226 0.02 3.40 -18.88
CA PHE A 226 -1.19 3.23 -18.09
C PHE A 226 -0.98 2.24 -16.93
N GLU A 227 -0.22 1.16 -17.12
CA GLU A 227 0.14 0.27 -16.00
C GLU A 227 0.90 1.02 -14.89
N TRP A 228 1.92 1.79 -15.27
CA TRP A 228 2.68 2.61 -14.33
C TRP A 228 1.79 3.66 -13.65
N ALA A 229 0.87 4.27 -14.39
CA ALA A 229 -0.12 5.18 -13.81
C ALA A 229 -1.01 4.49 -12.77
N LEU A 230 -1.47 3.26 -13.03
CA LEU A 230 -2.25 2.49 -12.06
C LEU A 230 -1.46 2.24 -10.77
N ILE A 231 -0.17 1.88 -10.86
CA ILE A 231 0.70 1.72 -9.69
C ILE A 231 0.80 3.03 -8.89
N VAL A 232 1.04 4.15 -9.57
CA VAL A 232 1.15 5.47 -8.94
C VAL A 232 -0.16 5.84 -8.23
N PHE A 233 -1.31 5.65 -8.89
CA PHE A 233 -2.61 5.95 -8.31
C PHE A 233 -2.95 5.04 -7.13
N ASP A 234 -2.57 3.76 -7.20
CA ASP A 234 -2.78 2.80 -6.11
C ASP A 234 -1.99 3.17 -4.85
N VAL A 235 -0.68 3.42 -4.99
CA VAL A 235 0.19 3.87 -3.89
C VAL A 235 -0.27 5.23 -3.37
N MET A 236 -0.61 6.17 -4.25
CA MET A 236 -1.10 7.49 -3.85
C MET A 236 -2.40 7.38 -3.06
N PHE A 237 -3.34 6.51 -3.44
CA PHE A 237 -4.61 6.36 -2.73
C PHE A 237 -4.42 5.87 -1.28
N ASP A 238 -3.52 4.90 -1.08
CA ASP A 238 -3.18 4.39 0.26
C ASP A 238 -2.42 5.48 1.07
N SER A 239 -1.55 6.26 0.43
CA SER A 239 -0.78 7.35 1.06
C SER A 239 -1.68 8.43 1.69
N LEU A 240 -2.89 8.66 1.14
CA LEU A 240 -3.84 9.64 1.68
C LEU A 240 -4.30 9.30 3.10
N ALA A 241 -4.13 8.03 3.54
CA ALA A 241 -4.37 7.62 4.93
C ALA A 241 -3.48 8.36 5.93
N MET A 242 -2.35 8.94 5.49
CA MET A 242 -1.51 9.79 6.33
C MET A 242 -2.29 10.93 6.97
N VAL A 243 -3.27 11.53 6.27
CA VAL A 243 -4.07 12.65 6.79
C VAL A 243 -4.96 12.18 7.94
N GLU A 244 -5.62 11.03 7.76
CA GLU A 244 -6.51 10.46 8.79
C GLU A 244 -5.71 9.89 9.98
N PHE A 245 -4.55 9.28 9.72
CA PHE A 245 -3.76 8.61 10.75
C PHE A 245 -2.86 9.57 11.55
N LYS A 246 -2.68 10.81 11.08
CA LYS A 246 -1.97 11.86 11.84
C LYS A 246 -2.65 12.18 13.17
N ALA A 247 -3.97 11.97 13.25
CA ALA A 247 -4.73 12.16 14.48
C ALA A 247 -4.64 10.96 15.45
N LEU A 248 -3.93 9.89 15.08
CA LEU A 248 -3.80 8.68 15.89
C LEU A 248 -2.46 8.67 16.59
N ASP A 249 -2.48 8.42 17.89
CA ASP A 249 -1.29 8.11 18.68
C ASP A 249 -1.34 6.65 19.11
N LEU A 250 -0.36 5.87 18.66
CA LEU A 250 -0.09 4.52 19.15
C LEU A 250 0.69 4.66 20.46
N ALA A 251 0.07 4.24 21.56
CA ALA A 251 0.63 4.34 22.89
C ALA A 251 0.95 2.97 23.47
N VAL A 252 2.15 2.82 24.03
CA VAL A 252 2.52 1.66 24.85
C VAL A 252 2.18 1.97 26.30
N LEU A 253 1.29 1.21 26.91
CA LEU A 253 0.87 1.36 28.31
C LEU A 253 1.66 0.41 29.22
N PRO A 254 1.90 0.77 30.50
CA PRO A 254 2.52 -0.14 31.46
C PRO A 254 1.63 -1.37 31.66
N GLY A 255 2.25 -2.53 31.91
CA GLY A 255 1.52 -3.74 32.28
C GLY A 255 0.67 -3.50 33.53
N LYS A 256 -0.55 -4.04 33.58
CA LYS A 256 -1.34 -4.02 34.82
C LYS A 256 -0.57 -4.80 35.90
N PRO A 257 -0.47 -4.30 37.14
CA PRO A 257 0.10 -5.08 38.23
C PRO A 257 -0.67 -6.40 38.36
N GLU A 258 0.05 -7.50 38.59
CA GLU A 258 -0.57 -8.79 38.88
C GLU A 258 -1.46 -8.62 40.12
N GLU A 259 -2.75 -8.86 39.96
CA GLU A 259 -3.69 -8.91 41.05
C GLU A 259 -3.28 -10.13 41.90
N GLN A 260 -2.62 -9.89 43.03
CA GLN A 260 -2.28 -10.93 43.99
C GLN A 260 -3.58 -11.62 44.38
N ARG A 261 -3.76 -12.87 43.91
CA ARG A 261 -4.78 -13.76 44.47
C ARG A 261 -4.37 -14.08 45.89
N GLU A 262 -4.96 -13.37 46.85
CA GLU A 262 -5.06 -13.81 48.24
C GLU A 262 -5.94 -15.06 48.35
#